data_AF-A0A9D7E1B2-F1
#
_entry.id   AF-A0A9D7E1B2-F1
#
_cell.length_a   1.000
_cell.length_b   1.000
_cell.length_c   1.000
_cell.angle_alpha   90.00
_cell.angle_beta   90.00
_cell.angle_gamma   90.00
#
_symmetry.space_group_name_H-M   'P 1'
#
loop_
_entity.id
_entity.type
_entity.pdbx_description
1 polymer ?
#
loop_
_entity_poly.entity_id
_entity_poly.type
_entity_poly.pdbx_seq_one_letter_code
_entity_poly.pdbx_strand_id
1 'polypeptide(L)'
;MRSDCAFKDETGYNGAMKLRVAAGLVQEFEATVNHPKHGTCRFALRDFRQTKDMPNVELQGERRRCTVRMWEQGRQVAVAFSACKTMCSGDVVDYLWPILADAYNGSCG
;
A
#
# COMPACT_ATOMS: atom_id res chain seq x y z
N MET A 1 -9.06 10.19 5.52
CA MET A 1 -9.29 9.21 4.43
C MET A 1 -9.47 7.81 4.98
N ARG A 2 -10.40 7.03 4.41
CA ARG A 2 -10.55 5.59 4.68
C ARG A 2 -10.75 4.87 3.36
N SER A 3 -10.11 3.73 3.16
CA SER A 3 -10.34 2.87 2.01
C SER A 3 -10.20 1.40 2.42
N ASP A 4 -11.04 0.54 1.85
CA ASP A 4 -10.98 -0.91 1.99
C ASP A 4 -11.32 -1.47 0.62
N CYS A 5 -10.31 -1.90 -0.11
CA CYS A 5 -10.45 -2.20 -1.52
C CYS A 5 -9.67 -3.44 -1.94
N ALA A 6 -10.17 -4.12 -2.97
CA ALA A 6 -9.52 -5.25 -3.60
C ALA A 6 -9.65 -5.15 -5.11
N PHE A 7 -8.62 -5.61 -5.82
CA PHE A 7 -8.60 -5.70 -7.27
C PHE A 7 -8.02 -7.04 -7.70
N LYS A 8 -8.42 -7.48 -8.89
CA LYS A 8 -7.88 -8.66 -9.55
C LYS A 8 -7.94 -8.43 -11.05
N ASP A 9 -6.86 -8.76 -11.74
CA ASP A 9 -6.82 -8.72 -13.19
C ASP A 9 -6.92 -10.11 -13.82
N GLU A 10 -6.93 -10.13 -15.15
CA GLU A 10 -7.06 -11.33 -15.99
C GLU A 10 -5.85 -12.28 -15.87
N THR A 11 -4.68 -11.77 -15.46
CA THR A 11 -3.47 -12.57 -15.26
C THR A 11 -3.48 -13.31 -13.92
N GLY A 12 -4.45 -13.00 -13.06
CA GLY A 12 -4.56 -13.49 -11.69
C GLY A 12 -3.74 -12.67 -10.70
N TYR A 13 -3.04 -11.63 -11.15
CA TYR A 13 -2.48 -10.62 -10.26
C TYR A 13 -3.62 -9.92 -9.52
N ASN A 14 -3.48 -9.84 -8.21
CA ASN A 14 -4.51 -9.31 -7.34
C ASN A 14 -3.88 -8.57 -6.18
N GLY A 15 -4.64 -7.65 -5.60
CA GLY A 15 -4.25 -6.97 -4.40
C GLY A 15 -5.46 -6.59 -3.57
N ALA A 16 -5.19 -6.35 -2.30
CA ALA A 16 -6.16 -5.85 -1.35
C ALA A 16 -5.48 -4.86 -0.42
N MET A 17 -6.19 -3.81 -0.03
CA MET A 17 -5.69 -2.76 0.84
C MET A 17 -6.77 -2.28 1.81
N LYS A 18 -6.39 -2.14 3.07
CA LYS A 18 -7.15 -1.42 4.10
C LYS A 18 -6.33 -0.25 4.60
N LEU A 19 -6.93 0.92 4.60
CA LEU A 19 -6.29 2.17 4.96
C LEU A 19 -7.24 3.04 5.77
N ARG A 20 -6.74 3.58 6.89
CA ARG A 20 -7.38 4.66 7.63
C ARG A 20 -6.33 5.68 8.04
N VAL A 21 -6.52 6.92 7.60
CA VAL A 21 -5.72 8.06 8.04
C VAL A 21 -6.64 9.17 8.52
N ALA A 22 -6.36 9.65 9.72
CA ALA A 22 -7.11 10.72 10.37
C ALA A 22 -6.12 11.83 10.77
N ALA A 23 -6.40 13.06 10.33
CA ALA A 23 -5.54 14.23 10.59
C ALA A 23 -4.05 13.99 10.26
N GLY A 24 -3.76 13.30 9.15
CA GLY A 24 -2.41 12.96 8.71
C GLY A 24 -1.78 11.73 9.41
N LEU A 25 -2.42 11.16 10.43
CA LEU A 25 -1.91 10.00 11.16
C LEU A 25 -2.53 8.69 10.66
N VAL A 26 -1.69 7.70 10.34
CA VAL A 26 -2.12 6.36 9.93
C VAL A 26 -2.57 5.59 11.16
N GLN A 27 -3.87 5.28 11.18
CA GLN A 27 -4.49 4.48 12.24
C GLN A 27 -4.60 3.01 11.85
N GLU A 28 -4.71 2.73 10.55
CA GLU A 28 -4.84 1.38 10.01
C GLU A 28 -4.16 1.34 8.64
N PHE A 29 -3.30 0.35 8.43
CA PHE A 29 -2.70 0.08 7.15
C PHE A 29 -2.40 -1.41 7.00
N GLU A 30 -3.04 -2.04 6.03
CA GLU A 30 -2.72 -3.38 5.55
C GLU A 30 -2.79 -3.36 4.03
N ALA A 31 -1.80 -3.96 3.37
CA ALA A 31 -1.83 -4.16 1.94
C ALA A 31 -1.23 -5.52 1.57
N THR A 32 -1.84 -6.18 0.61
CA THR A 32 -1.35 -7.42 0.03
C THR A 32 -1.38 -7.32 -1.48
N VAL A 33 -0.32 -7.81 -2.11
CA VAL A 33 -0.21 -7.90 -3.57
C VAL A 33 0.28 -9.30 -3.87
N ASN A 34 -0.46 -10.02 -4.69
CA ASN A 34 -0.19 -11.41 -5.02
C ASN A 34 -0.12 -11.58 -6.53
N HIS A 35 0.97 -12.17 -6.99
CA HIS A 35 1.15 -12.59 -8.36
C HIS A 35 1.36 -14.11 -8.40
N PRO A 36 0.47 -14.89 -9.03
CA PRO A 36 0.47 -16.36 -8.94
C PRO A 36 1.81 -17.03 -9.25
N LYS A 37 2.60 -16.45 -10.16
CA LYS A 37 3.91 -16.97 -10.58
C LYS A 37 5.13 -16.32 -9.92
N HIS A 38 4.97 -15.17 -9.27
CA HIS A 38 6.09 -14.35 -8.77
C HIS A 38 6.10 -14.20 -7.25
N GLY A 39 5.00 -14.55 -6.57
CA GLY A 39 4.89 -14.56 -5.12
C GLY A 39 3.96 -13.49 -4.57
N THR A 40 4.16 -13.10 -3.31
CA THR A 40 3.27 -12.19 -2.59
C THR A 40 4.07 -11.15 -1.79
N CYS A 41 3.63 -9.89 -1.83
CA CYS A 41 4.01 -8.84 -0.90
C CYS A 41 2.96 -8.68 0.19
N ARG A 42 3.40 -8.48 1.44
CA ARG A 42 2.51 -8.16 2.56
C ARG A 42 3.04 -6.98 3.35
N PHE A 43 2.15 -6.06 3.67
CA PHE A 43 2.43 -4.85 4.41
C PHE A 43 1.43 -4.73 5.55
N ALA A 44 1.91 -4.47 6.76
CA ALA A 44 1.06 -4.21 7.92
C ALA A 44 1.65 -3.04 8.71
N LEU A 45 0.80 -2.17 9.25
CA LEU A 45 1.21 -0.95 9.95
C LEU A 45 2.26 -1.21 11.04
N ARG A 46 2.15 -2.34 11.76
CA ARG A 46 3.10 -2.75 12.81
C ARG A 46 4.56 -2.91 12.34
N ASP A 47 4.79 -3.07 11.04
CA ASP A 47 6.13 -3.23 10.47
C ASP A 47 6.77 -1.87 10.11
N PHE A 48 6.02 -0.78 10.30
CA PHE A 48 6.38 0.57 9.91
C PHE A 48 6.26 1.57 11.05
N ARG A 49 7.09 2.61 10.96
CA ARG A 49 6.97 3.83 11.73
C ARG A 49 6.59 4.97 10.80
N GLN A 50 5.63 5.79 11.21
CA GLN A 50 5.31 7.01 10.50
C GLN A 50 6.43 8.05 10.72
N THR A 51 6.98 8.58 9.62
CA THR A 51 8.07 9.57 9.62
C THR A 51 7.63 10.95 9.15
N LYS A 52 6.49 11.02 8.45
CA LYS A 52 5.92 12.26 7.94
C LYS A 52 4.40 12.19 7.89
N ASP A 53 3.74 13.28 8.26
CA ASP A 53 2.27 13.34 8.36
C ASP A 53 1.65 14.14 7.20
N MET A 54 2.30 15.22 6.76
CA MET A 54 1.82 16.11 5.70
C MET A 54 2.97 16.73 4.88
N PRO A 55 2.74 17.14 3.61
CA PRO A 55 1.50 17.00 2.85
C PRO A 55 1.24 15.57 2.34
N ASN A 56 2.28 14.74 2.33
CA ASN A 56 2.19 13.31 2.04
C ASN A 56 2.58 12.55 3.29
N VAL A 57 1.82 11.53 3.62
CA VAL A 57 2.11 10.62 4.73
C VAL A 57 3.22 9.67 4.29
N GLU A 58 4.21 9.45 5.15
CA GLU A 58 5.31 8.52 4.91
C GLU A 58 5.44 7.53 6.06
N LEU A 59 5.47 6.25 5.70
CA LEU A 59 5.76 5.13 6.59
C LEU A 59 7.11 4.53 6.21
N GLN A 60 8.02 4.43 7.18
CA GLN A 60 9.34 3.83 7.02
C GLN A 60 9.40 2.50 7.77
N GLY A 61 9.82 1.43 7.09
CA GLY A 61 9.98 0.13 7.71
C GLY A 61 11.03 0.16 8.81
N GLU A 62 10.71 -0.36 10.00
CA GLU A 62 11.60 -0.20 11.18
C GLU A 62 12.92 -0.98 11.03
N ARG A 63 12.88 -2.12 10.33
CA ARG A 63 14.03 -3.01 10.12
C ARG A 63 14.52 -3.03 8.69
N ARG A 64 13.80 -2.38 7.78
CA ARG A 64 13.90 -2.58 6.33
C ARG A 64 13.73 -1.24 5.63
N ARG A 65 14.53 -0.98 4.59
CA ARG A 65 14.48 0.28 3.80
C ARG A 65 13.18 0.47 3.00
N CYS A 66 12.12 -0.31 3.27
CA CYS A 66 10.83 -0.17 2.62
C CYS A 66 10.18 1.13 3.08
N THR A 67 9.81 1.96 2.11
CA THR A 67 9.09 3.22 2.34
C THR A 67 7.75 3.12 1.65
N VAL A 68 6.67 3.45 2.37
CA VAL A 68 5.32 3.57 1.82
C VAL A 68 4.91 5.03 1.90
N ARG A 69 4.49 5.58 0.77
CA ARG A 69 4.02 6.97 0.67
C ARG A 69 2.56 6.99 0.31
N MET A 70 1.81 7.86 0.99
CA MET A 70 0.37 8.02 0.79
C MET A 70 0.06 9.49 0.61
N TRP A 71 -0.74 9.80 -0.41
CA TRP A 71 -1.21 11.16 -0.65
C TRP A 71 -2.60 11.13 -1.29
N GLU A 72 -3.33 12.22 -1.08
CA GLU A 72 -4.60 12.45 -1.76
C GLU A 72 -4.33 12.92 -3.18
N GLN A 73 -4.95 12.26 -4.16
CA GLN A 73 -4.92 12.61 -5.57
C GLN A 73 -6.37 12.87 -6.02
N GLY A 74 -6.82 14.10 -5.83
CA GLY A 74 -8.20 14.48 -6.10
C GLY A 74 -9.17 13.73 -5.18
N ARG A 75 -9.93 12.78 -5.73
CA ARG A 75 -10.88 11.93 -4.98
C ARG A 75 -10.30 10.56 -4.57
N GLN A 76 -9.08 10.25 -5.01
CA GLN A 76 -8.41 8.98 -4.74
C GLN A 76 -7.28 9.18 -3.73
N VAL A 77 -6.87 8.10 -3.10
CA VAL A 77 -5.63 7.97 -2.33
C VAL A 77 -4.68 7.12 -3.15
N ALA A 78 -3.50 7.67 -3.42
CA ALA A 78 -2.42 6.94 -4.04
C ALA A 78 -1.49 6.38 -2.97
N VAL A 79 -1.16 5.09 -3.06
CA VAL A 79 -0.22 4.41 -2.17
C VAL A 79 0.93 3.85 -3.01
N ALA A 80 2.12 4.39 -2.81
CA ALA A 80 3.33 3.95 -3.52
C ALA A 80 4.32 3.27 -2.58
N PHE A 81 5.00 2.26 -3.11
CA PHE A 81 5.96 1.44 -2.40
C PHE A 81 7.36 1.68 -2.97
N SER A 82 8.38 1.72 -2.12
CA SER A 82 9.77 1.94 -2.53
C SER A 82 10.72 1.10 -1.70
N ALA A 83 11.67 0.43 -2.37
CA ALA A 83 12.67 -0.44 -1.73
C ALA A 83 12.07 -1.54 -0.82
N CYS A 84 10.92 -2.08 -1.22
CA CYS A 84 10.13 -3.04 -0.42
C CYS A 84 10.39 -4.52 -0.73
N LYS A 85 11.49 -4.86 -1.44
CA LYS A 85 11.83 -6.25 -1.81
C LYS A 85 11.79 -7.23 -0.65
N THR A 86 12.19 -6.79 0.54
CA THR A 86 12.19 -7.63 1.76
C THR A 86 10.78 -7.95 2.29
N MET A 87 9.76 -7.17 1.91
CA MET A 87 8.35 -7.40 2.26
C MET A 87 7.65 -8.37 1.31
N CYS A 88 8.38 -8.87 0.31
CA CYS A 88 7.86 -9.71 -0.76
C CYS A 88 8.58 -11.06 -0.78
N SER A 89 7.86 -12.12 -1.14
CA SER A 89 8.43 -13.43 -1.48
C SER A 89 8.69 -13.52 -2.98
N GLY A 90 9.78 -14.15 -3.42
CA GLY A 90 10.08 -14.30 -4.84
C GLY A 90 10.47 -12.97 -5.48
N ASP A 91 10.01 -12.75 -6.71
CA ASP A 91 10.30 -11.59 -7.58
C ASP A 91 9.07 -10.69 -7.80
N VAL A 92 7.95 -10.91 -7.10
CA VAL A 92 6.73 -10.08 -7.20
C VAL A 92 6.96 -8.58 -6.94
N VAL A 93 8.06 -8.20 -6.28
CA VAL A 93 8.41 -6.78 -6.07
C VAL A 93 8.59 -6.03 -7.39
N ASP A 94 9.01 -6.70 -8.46
CA ASP A 94 9.19 -6.11 -9.79
C ASP A 94 7.84 -5.78 -10.47
N TYR A 95 6.75 -6.31 -9.91
CA TYR A 95 5.37 -6.10 -10.34
C TYR A 95 4.57 -5.26 -9.34
N LEU A 96 5.21 -4.69 -8.33
CA LEU A 96 4.56 -3.91 -7.29
C LEU A 96 4.29 -2.48 -7.77
N TRP A 97 3.15 -2.30 -8.43
CA TRP A 97 2.66 -0.99 -8.87
C TRP A 97 2.01 -0.20 -7.73
N PRO A 98 1.96 1.15 -7.82
CA PRO A 98 1.17 1.96 -6.91
C PRO A 98 -0.30 1.54 -6.91
N ILE A 99 -0.92 1.50 -5.73
CA ILE A 99 -2.36 1.23 -5.60
C ILE A 99 -3.08 2.57 -5.60
N LEU A 100 -4.02 2.77 -6.53
CA LEU A 100 -4.95 3.90 -6.51
C LEU A 100 -6.26 3.40 -5.91
N ALA A 101 -6.67 3.97 -4.79
CA ALA A 101 -7.89 3.61 -4.11
C ALA A 101 -8.79 4.83 -4.01
N ASP A 102 -10.03 4.72 -4.48
CA ASP A 102 -10.99 5.80 -4.28
C ASP A 102 -11.29 5.95 -2.77
N ALA A 103 -11.12 7.18 -2.29
CA ALA A 103 -11.18 7.52 -0.87
C ALA A 103 -12.61 7.54 -0.30
N TYR A 104 -13.62 7.47 -1.17
CA TYR A 104 -15.03 7.69 -0.85
C TYR A 104 -15.89 6.45 -1.07
N ASN A 105 -15.62 5.63 -2.09
CA ASN A 105 -16.40 4.42 -2.38
C ASN A 105 -15.67 3.11 -2.02
N GLY A 106 -14.37 3.16 -1.69
CA GLY A 106 -13.57 1.98 -1.36
C GLY A 106 -13.25 1.05 -2.54
N SER A 107 -13.33 1.51 -3.79
CA SER A 107 -12.87 0.70 -4.94
C SER A 107 -11.39 0.98 -5.27
N CYS A 108 -10.61 -0.09 -5.50
CA CYS A 108 -9.23 -0.06 -6.00
C CYS A 108 -9.28 -0.07 -7.55
N GLY A 109 -8.42 0.67 -8.24
CA GLY A 109 -8.32 0.68 -9.71
C GLY A 109 -6.89 0.89 -10.20
#